data_AF-A0A9J7NBG3-F1
#
_entry.id   AF-A0A9J7NBG3-F1
#
_cell.length_a   1.000
_cell.length_b   1.000
_cell.length_c   1.000
_cell.angle_alpha   90.00
_cell.angle_beta   90.00
_cell.angle_gamma   90.00
#
_symmetry.space_group_name_H-M   'P 1'
#
loop_
_entity.id
_entity.type
_entity.pdbx_description
1 polymer ?
#
loop_
_entity_poly.entity_id
_entity_poly.type
_entity_poly.pdbx_seq_one_letter_code
_entity_poly.pdbx_strand_id
1 'polypeptide(L)'
;MGNQQATAAASPPSPEGKLSPPPECPMHAAGAATGTQAAPADSRLAMLANVPSECPMSGQGGGRSLLPQQPESDINPDNRMPPPNQQPAPDQPFLLPTERVVSSIPKAGEDGERWVYPSPQMFWNAMLRKGWRWKEDALSPDDMKTIISIHNANNEQAWEEVLRWEALHARECPCGPKLAKFGGKAKEFSPRARMRNWMGYELPFDRHDWIVDRCGKQVRYIIDYYDGGSVKENFQFTILDVRPALDSFGAVWDRMKVAYWRWTTSPPTHTNKEELKLAKDFPEERQKV
;
A
#
# COMPACT_ATOMS: atom_id res chain seq x y z
N MET A 1 -18.93 -52.16 81.15
CA MET A 1 -18.08 -53.36 80.92
C MET A 1 -17.72 -53.32 79.44
N GLY A 2 -16.64 -52.62 79.05
CA GLY A 2 -15.33 -53.20 78.69
C GLY A 2 -15.31 -53.61 77.21
N ASN A 3 -14.29 -53.47 76.36
CA ASN A 3 -12.99 -52.79 76.34
C ASN A 3 -12.42 -53.08 74.92
N GLN A 4 -11.82 -52.11 74.22
CA GLN A 4 -10.82 -52.23 73.11
C GLN A 4 -11.27 -52.96 71.81
N GLN A 5 -10.74 -52.76 70.59
CA GLN A 5 -9.36 -52.58 70.11
C GLN A 5 -9.33 -52.05 68.64
N ALA A 6 -8.13 -51.92 68.06
CA ALA A 6 -7.73 -51.05 66.95
C ALA A 6 -7.50 -51.70 65.55
N THR A 7 -7.08 -50.84 64.59
CA THR A 7 -6.23 -51.03 63.37
C THR A 7 -6.77 -51.52 62.00
N ALA A 8 -6.63 -50.61 61.00
CA ALA A 8 -6.02 -50.66 59.64
C ALA A 8 -6.23 -51.79 58.57
N ALA A 9 -6.65 -51.31 57.37
CA ALA A 9 -6.24 -51.59 55.96
C ALA A 9 -6.28 -53.00 55.29
N ALA A 10 -7.02 -53.15 54.15
CA ALA A 10 -6.51 -53.20 52.74
C ALA A 10 -7.39 -54.01 51.71
N SER A 11 -7.82 -53.31 50.62
CA SER A 11 -8.02 -53.68 49.18
C SER A 11 -8.97 -54.83 48.71
N PRO A 12 -9.41 -54.98 47.41
CA PRO A 12 -9.12 -54.28 46.11
C PRO A 12 -10.41 -53.99 45.22
N PRO A 13 -10.42 -54.02 43.86
CA PRO A 13 -10.05 -52.98 42.87
C PRO A 13 -11.18 -52.53 41.86
N SER A 14 -10.87 -51.52 41.02
CA SER A 14 -11.64 -50.89 39.91
C SER A 14 -12.00 -51.83 38.73
N PRO A 15 -12.87 -51.47 37.73
CA PRO A 15 -12.51 -50.52 36.65
C PRO A 15 -13.66 -49.71 35.95
N GLU A 16 -13.23 -48.64 35.26
CA GLU A 16 -13.65 -48.10 33.94
C GLU A 16 -15.13 -47.85 33.56
N GLY A 17 -15.43 -46.58 33.25
CA GLY A 17 -16.66 -46.15 32.56
C GLY A 17 -16.35 -45.48 31.21
N LYS A 18 -17.09 -45.90 30.17
CA LYS A 18 -17.14 -45.31 28.82
C LYS A 18 -18.51 -44.66 28.55
N LEU A 19 -18.50 -43.72 27.59
CA LEU A 19 -19.57 -43.25 26.67
C LEU A 19 -20.23 -41.87 26.97
N SER A 20 -20.28 -41.09 25.88
CA SER A 20 -20.46 -39.64 25.72
C SER A 20 -21.92 -39.19 25.52
N PRO A 21 -22.19 -37.87 25.52
CA PRO A 21 -23.20 -37.26 24.64
C PRO A 21 -22.63 -36.11 23.74
N PRO A 22 -23.33 -35.69 22.66
CA PRO A 22 -22.77 -34.88 21.58
C PRO A 22 -23.33 -33.41 21.60
N PRO A 23 -23.31 -32.62 20.51
CA PRO A 23 -22.43 -31.45 20.35
C PRO A 23 -23.17 -30.11 20.20
N GLU A 24 -22.67 -29.01 20.77
CA GLU A 24 -22.88 -27.66 20.22
C GLU A 24 -21.86 -26.67 20.81
N CYS A 25 -21.32 -25.84 19.92
CA CYS A 25 -20.13 -24.97 19.95
C CYS A 25 -20.10 -23.88 21.04
N PRO A 26 -19.13 -22.93 21.02
CA PRO A 26 -17.67 -22.98 20.83
C PRO A 26 -16.94 -22.18 21.94
N MET A 27 -15.59 -22.22 21.91
CA MET A 27 -14.64 -21.18 22.31
C MET A 27 -13.55 -21.70 23.26
N HIS A 28 -12.31 -21.51 22.79
CA HIS A 28 -11.03 -21.64 23.50
C HIS A 28 -10.51 -23.07 23.74
N ALA A 29 -9.60 -23.52 22.87
CA ALA A 29 -8.32 -24.04 23.33
C ALA A 29 -7.31 -24.07 22.17
N ALA A 30 -6.17 -23.45 22.42
CA ALA A 30 -4.94 -23.64 21.69
C ALA A 30 -4.52 -25.13 21.70
N GLY A 31 -3.95 -25.59 20.59
CA GLY A 31 -3.39 -26.94 20.50
C GLY A 31 -2.68 -27.12 19.17
N ALA A 32 -1.37 -27.19 19.26
CA ALA A 32 -0.42 -27.34 18.17
C ALA A 32 -0.81 -28.39 17.10
N ALA A 33 -0.59 -28.03 15.84
CA ALA A 33 -0.28 -29.00 14.79
C ALA A 33 0.83 -28.41 13.91
N THR A 34 2.01 -29.00 14.06
CA THR A 34 3.14 -28.93 13.15
C THR A 34 2.71 -29.24 11.72
N GLY A 35 3.01 -28.32 10.80
CA GLY A 35 2.85 -28.54 9.37
C GLY A 35 3.38 -27.35 8.60
N THR A 36 4.58 -27.48 8.06
CA THR A 36 5.14 -26.54 7.07
C THR A 36 4.24 -26.55 5.84
N GLN A 37 3.25 -25.67 5.81
CA GLN A 37 2.50 -25.35 4.61
C GLN A 37 2.81 -23.90 4.27
N ALA A 38 3.40 -23.70 3.10
CA ALA A 38 3.52 -22.38 2.51
C ALA A 38 2.10 -21.78 2.41
N ALA A 39 1.90 -20.61 3.02
CA ALA A 39 0.65 -19.88 2.89
C ALA A 39 0.33 -19.67 1.39
N PRO A 40 -0.94 -19.77 0.97
CA PRO A 40 -1.30 -19.51 -0.42
C PRO A 40 -0.84 -18.09 -0.80
N ALA A 41 -0.41 -17.92 -2.06
CA ALA A 41 0.15 -16.64 -2.55
C ALA A 41 -0.78 -15.45 -2.26
N ASP A 42 -2.10 -15.66 -2.28
CA ASP A 42 -3.11 -14.66 -1.92
C ASP A 42 -3.05 -14.23 -0.44
N SER A 43 -2.78 -15.15 0.49
CA SER A 43 -2.59 -14.80 1.91
C SER A 43 -1.26 -14.08 2.15
N ARG A 44 -0.23 -14.43 1.39
CA ARG A 44 1.07 -13.75 1.48
C ARG A 44 0.98 -12.33 0.95
N LEU A 45 0.35 -12.10 -0.21
CA LEU A 45 0.12 -10.74 -0.72
C LEU A 45 -0.82 -9.92 0.17
N ALA A 46 -1.85 -10.52 0.75
CA ALA A 46 -2.70 -9.84 1.74
C ALA A 46 -1.90 -9.42 2.98
N MET A 47 -0.92 -10.20 3.40
CA MET A 47 0.01 -9.83 4.47
C MET A 47 0.93 -8.67 4.07
N LEU A 48 1.40 -8.63 2.81
CA LEU A 48 2.19 -7.53 2.26
C LEU A 48 1.35 -6.25 2.10
N ALA A 49 0.06 -6.37 1.79
CA ALA A 49 -0.88 -5.25 1.75
C ALA A 49 -1.16 -4.65 3.14
N ASN A 50 -0.95 -5.43 4.20
CA ASN A 50 -1.11 -4.99 5.59
C ASN A 50 0.16 -4.33 6.16
N VAL A 51 1.24 -4.24 5.39
CA VAL A 51 2.37 -3.38 5.73
C VAL A 51 1.86 -1.94 5.59
N PRO A 52 1.88 -1.12 6.66
CA PRO A 52 1.31 0.21 6.61
C PRO A 52 2.04 0.96 5.52
N SER A 53 1.26 1.42 4.55
CA SER A 53 1.79 2.14 3.39
C SER A 53 2.42 3.46 3.78
N GLU A 54 2.27 3.90 5.04
CA GLU A 54 2.66 5.22 5.51
C GLU A 54 4.04 5.56 4.95
N CYS A 55 4.05 6.32 3.87
CA CYS A 55 5.28 6.83 3.32
C CYS A 55 5.76 7.96 4.25
N PRO A 56 7.07 8.21 4.32
CA PRO A 56 7.73 8.72 5.52
C PRO A 56 7.56 10.23 5.71
N MET A 57 6.35 10.71 5.99
CA MET A 57 6.07 12.15 6.06
C MET A 57 4.87 12.44 6.96
N SER A 58 5.00 12.30 8.28
CA SER A 58 4.22 13.11 9.23
C SER A 58 4.80 12.87 10.62
N GLY A 59 5.64 13.79 11.07
CA GLY A 59 6.15 13.83 12.44
C GLY A 59 5.08 14.35 13.40
N GLN A 60 3.97 13.63 13.55
CA GLN A 60 2.98 13.92 14.61
C GLN A 60 2.19 12.66 14.99
N GLY A 61 2.92 11.62 15.37
CA GLY A 61 2.41 10.54 16.20
C GLY A 61 3.22 10.54 17.49
N GLY A 62 2.58 10.72 18.64
CA GLY A 62 3.20 10.67 19.97
C GLY A 62 3.74 9.30 20.38
N GLY A 63 4.28 8.52 19.43
CA GLY A 63 5.10 7.36 19.71
C GLY A 63 6.51 7.83 20.04
N ARG A 64 7.03 7.43 21.21
CA ARG A 64 8.43 7.69 21.58
C ARG A 64 9.33 7.06 20.53
N SER A 65 10.03 7.89 19.74
CA SER A 65 11.11 7.41 18.86
C SER A 65 12.15 6.72 19.74
N LEU A 66 12.33 5.42 19.53
CA LEU A 66 13.35 4.61 20.22
C LEU A 66 14.76 4.86 19.67
N LEU A 67 14.91 5.75 18.69
CA LEU A 67 16.18 6.19 18.13
C LEU A 67 16.45 7.66 18.47
N PRO A 68 17.73 8.08 18.60
CA PRO A 68 18.11 9.46 18.87
C PRO A 68 17.41 10.42 17.90
N GLN A 69 16.71 11.42 18.44
CA GLN A 69 16.14 12.50 17.64
C GLN A 69 17.26 13.16 16.86
N GLN A 70 17.24 13.01 15.54
CA GLN A 70 18.21 13.68 14.67
C GLN A 70 17.93 15.18 14.69
N PRO A 71 18.97 16.03 14.62
CA PRO A 71 18.77 17.48 14.54
C PRO A 71 17.93 17.82 13.29
N GLU A 72 16.95 18.72 13.45
CA GLU A 72 16.02 19.08 12.36
C GLU A 72 16.74 19.65 11.12
N SER A 73 17.95 20.20 11.28
CA SER A 73 18.78 20.73 10.18
C SER A 73 19.13 19.68 9.13
N ASP A 74 19.14 18.40 9.50
CA ASP A 74 19.63 17.32 8.63
C ASP A 74 18.47 16.65 7.87
N ILE A 75 17.24 17.11 8.10
CA ILE A 75 16.04 16.59 7.43
C ILE A 75 15.86 17.32 6.11
N ASN A 76 15.84 16.57 5.00
CA ASN A 76 15.66 17.13 3.67
C ASN A 76 14.30 17.87 3.56
N PRO A 77 14.25 19.16 3.20
CA PRO A 77 13.00 19.92 3.18
C PRO A 77 12.03 19.51 2.06
N ASP A 78 12.49 18.83 1.02
CA ASP A 78 11.69 18.49 -0.16
C ASP A 78 10.91 17.18 0.00
N ASN A 79 11.40 16.28 0.86
CA ASN A 79 10.79 14.97 1.10
C ASN A 79 10.86 14.49 2.55
N ARG A 80 11.19 15.38 3.49
CA ARG A 80 11.40 15.19 4.96
C ARG A 80 12.01 13.85 5.35
N MET A 81 12.88 13.32 4.50
CA MET A 81 13.69 12.16 4.84
C MET A 81 14.91 12.59 5.64
N PRO A 82 15.24 11.86 6.71
CA PRO A 82 16.54 12.01 7.35
C PRO A 82 17.66 11.53 6.39
N PRO A 83 18.93 11.78 6.74
CA PRO A 83 20.06 11.27 5.97
C PRO A 83 19.95 9.75 5.75
N PRO A 84 20.37 9.25 4.57
CA PRO A 84 20.21 7.84 4.23
C PRO A 84 21.00 6.96 5.20
N ASN A 85 20.30 6.05 5.89
CA ASN A 85 20.92 5.04 6.74
C ASN A 85 20.68 3.64 6.15
N GLN A 86 21.76 2.99 5.73
CA GLN A 86 21.78 1.65 5.17
C GLN A 86 22.46 0.61 6.07
N GLN A 87 22.73 0.95 7.33
CA GLN A 87 23.21 -0.03 8.29
C GLN A 87 22.04 -0.91 8.75
N PRO A 88 22.20 -2.24 8.82
CA PRO A 88 21.20 -3.13 9.41
C PRO A 88 20.88 -2.74 10.85
N ALA A 89 19.63 -2.92 11.26
CA ALA A 89 19.25 -2.73 12.66
C ALA A 89 19.83 -3.85 13.55
N PRO A 90 20.12 -3.60 14.84
CA PRO A 90 20.73 -4.60 15.73
C PRO A 90 19.95 -5.92 15.86
N ASP A 91 18.63 -5.88 15.71
CA ASP A 91 17.68 -6.99 15.81
C ASP A 91 17.16 -7.47 14.44
N GLN A 92 17.80 -7.06 13.34
CA GLN A 92 17.36 -7.44 12.01
C GLN A 92 17.72 -8.91 11.70
N PRO A 93 16.75 -9.76 11.33
CA PRO A 93 16.97 -11.21 11.21
C PRO A 93 17.76 -11.64 9.97
N PHE A 94 17.82 -10.80 8.93
CA PHE A 94 18.52 -11.09 7.68
C PHE A 94 19.05 -9.81 7.02
N LEU A 95 20.04 -9.93 6.15
CA LEU A 95 20.57 -8.79 5.39
C LEU A 95 19.59 -8.37 4.29
N LEU A 96 19.46 -7.06 4.09
CA LEU A 96 18.64 -6.48 3.04
C LEU A 96 19.49 -5.79 1.99
N PRO A 97 19.08 -5.82 0.71
CA PRO A 97 19.75 -5.08 -0.34
C PRO A 97 19.81 -3.58 -0.04
N THR A 98 20.92 -2.96 -0.45
CA THR A 98 21.22 -1.55 -0.23
C THR A 98 21.14 -0.74 -1.51
N GLU A 99 20.97 -1.40 -2.65
CA GLU A 99 20.83 -0.80 -3.96
C GLU A 99 19.55 0.04 -4.03
N ARG A 100 19.68 1.22 -4.64
CA ARG A 100 18.58 2.15 -4.87
C ARG A 100 18.22 2.17 -6.34
N VAL A 101 16.96 2.46 -6.62
CA VAL A 101 16.42 2.52 -7.99
C VAL A 101 16.14 3.97 -8.36
N VAL A 102 16.63 4.40 -9.53
CA VAL A 102 16.33 5.71 -10.10
C VAL A 102 14.93 5.68 -10.70
N SER A 103 14.08 6.63 -10.31
CA SER A 103 12.70 6.74 -10.81
C SER A 103 12.63 7.29 -12.23
N SER A 104 11.45 7.24 -12.84
CA SER A 104 11.15 7.98 -14.07
C SER A 104 10.90 9.48 -13.82
N ILE A 105 10.67 9.85 -12.56
CA ILE A 105 10.17 11.15 -12.13
C ILE A 105 11.29 12.20 -12.13
N PRO A 106 11.21 13.25 -12.97
CA PRO A 106 12.19 14.34 -12.96
C PRO A 106 12.14 15.12 -11.65
N LYS A 107 13.31 15.47 -11.12
CA LYS A 107 13.45 16.27 -9.90
C LYS A 107 13.59 17.74 -10.27
N ALA A 108 12.88 18.63 -9.57
CA ALA A 108 13.04 20.07 -9.76
C ALA A 108 14.31 20.60 -9.07
N GLY A 109 14.85 21.71 -9.55
CA GLY A 109 16.03 22.39 -8.98
C GLY A 109 17.33 22.15 -9.74
N GLU A 110 17.54 20.94 -10.28
CA GLU A 110 18.72 20.61 -11.08
C GLU A 110 18.31 19.92 -12.38
N ASP A 111 18.93 20.34 -13.50
CA ASP A 111 18.55 19.85 -14.82
C ASP A 111 19.09 18.44 -15.07
N GLY A 112 18.18 17.54 -15.49
CA GLY A 112 18.52 16.15 -15.79
C GLY A 112 18.48 15.19 -14.59
N GLU A 113 18.28 15.69 -13.38
CA GLU A 113 18.15 14.83 -12.19
C GLU A 113 16.78 14.15 -12.09
N ARG A 114 16.77 12.96 -11.47
CA ARG A 114 15.56 12.20 -11.16
C ARG A 114 15.51 11.83 -9.69
N TRP A 115 14.30 11.61 -9.18
CA TRP A 115 14.14 11.09 -7.84
C TRP A 115 14.69 9.67 -7.73
N VAL A 116 15.21 9.32 -6.56
CA VAL A 116 15.79 8.00 -6.31
C VAL A 116 15.06 7.35 -5.13
N TYR A 117 14.48 6.18 -5.37
CA TYR A 117 13.73 5.44 -4.37
C TYR A 117 14.63 4.93 -3.24
N PRO A 118 14.09 4.75 -2.01
CA PRO A 118 14.83 4.13 -0.92
C PRO A 118 15.16 2.66 -1.25
N SER A 119 16.28 2.17 -0.73
CA SER A 119 16.62 0.74 -0.81
C SER A 119 15.81 -0.07 0.20
N PRO A 120 15.79 -1.42 0.07
CA PRO A 120 15.21 -2.29 1.08
C PRO A 120 15.67 -2.05 2.50
N GLN A 121 16.97 -1.89 2.70
CA GLN A 121 17.50 -1.59 4.01
C GLN A 121 17.03 -0.22 4.54
N MET A 122 16.94 0.80 3.69
CA MET A 122 16.42 2.11 4.08
C MET A 122 14.93 2.05 4.46
N PHE A 123 14.14 1.31 3.71
CA PHE A 123 12.72 1.11 3.98
C PHE A 123 12.51 0.40 5.32
N TRP A 124 13.23 -0.70 5.56
CA TRP A 124 13.21 -1.42 6.84
C TRP A 124 13.51 -0.49 8.02
N ASN A 125 14.60 0.27 7.93
CA ASN A 125 15.01 1.22 8.95
C ASN A 125 13.97 2.33 9.17
N ALA A 126 13.30 2.79 8.10
CA ALA A 126 12.23 3.78 8.20
C ALA A 126 11.01 3.23 8.94
N MET A 127 10.61 2.00 8.64
CA MET A 127 9.49 1.33 9.32
C MET A 127 9.78 1.15 10.82
N LEU A 128 11.00 0.74 11.18
CA LEU A 128 11.39 0.62 12.59
C LEU A 128 11.31 1.96 13.35
N ARG A 129 11.71 3.07 12.73
CA ARG A 129 11.60 4.42 13.32
C ARG A 129 10.16 4.84 13.59
N LYS A 130 9.21 4.35 12.78
CA LYS A 130 7.78 4.58 12.96
C LYS A 130 7.13 3.69 14.02
N GLY A 131 7.93 2.85 14.68
CA GLY A 131 7.44 1.91 15.71
C GLY A 131 6.90 0.61 15.12
N TRP A 132 7.01 0.38 13.81
CA TRP A 132 6.68 -0.91 13.23
C TRP A 132 7.65 -1.98 13.73
N ARG A 133 7.14 -3.17 14.03
CA ARG A 133 7.94 -4.32 14.44
C ARG A 133 7.54 -5.50 13.59
N TRP A 134 8.50 -5.97 12.80
CA TRP A 134 8.33 -7.15 11.96
C TRP A 134 8.25 -8.38 12.86
N LYS A 135 7.25 -9.24 12.66
CA LYS A 135 7.20 -10.53 13.34
C LYS A 135 8.21 -11.47 12.67
N GLU A 136 9.00 -12.20 13.47
CA GLU A 136 10.19 -12.96 13.04
C GLU A 136 9.87 -14.05 12.00
N ASP A 137 8.63 -14.53 11.97
CA ASP A 137 8.10 -15.60 11.13
C ASP A 137 7.32 -15.10 9.90
N ALA A 138 7.18 -13.78 9.74
CA ALA A 138 6.24 -13.18 8.78
C ALA A 138 6.85 -12.75 7.44
N LEU A 139 8.16 -12.48 7.36
CA LEU A 139 8.75 -11.84 6.18
C LEU A 139 10.08 -12.47 5.77
N SER A 140 10.25 -12.68 4.46
CA SER A 140 11.54 -13.02 3.85
C SER A 140 12.19 -11.80 3.17
N PRO A 141 13.48 -11.89 2.78
CA PRO A 141 14.11 -10.88 1.93
C PRO A 141 13.36 -10.64 0.61
N ASP A 142 12.78 -11.69 0.02
CA ASP A 142 12.02 -11.60 -1.23
C ASP A 142 10.69 -10.85 -1.05
N ASP A 143 10.06 -10.96 0.12
CA ASP A 143 8.87 -10.17 0.46
C ASP A 143 9.19 -8.69 0.51
N MET A 144 10.32 -8.33 1.14
CA MET A 144 10.76 -6.94 1.20
C MET A 144 11.02 -6.38 -0.19
N LYS A 145 11.70 -7.15 -1.05
CA LYS A 145 11.92 -6.79 -2.45
C LYS A 145 10.60 -6.55 -3.19
N THR A 146 9.63 -7.44 -2.99
CA THR A 146 8.30 -7.36 -3.60
C THR A 146 7.55 -6.11 -3.14
N ILE A 147 7.50 -5.86 -1.82
CA ILE A 147 6.89 -4.65 -1.23
C ILE A 147 7.45 -3.39 -1.89
N ILE A 148 8.77 -3.31 -2.04
CA ILE A 148 9.41 -2.10 -2.56
C ILE A 148 9.16 -1.92 -4.05
N SER A 149 9.21 -3.01 -4.83
CA SER A 149 8.83 -2.93 -6.25
C SER A 149 7.41 -2.42 -6.44
N ILE A 150 6.50 -2.86 -5.59
CA ILE A 150 5.11 -2.43 -5.52
C ILE A 150 5.02 -0.92 -5.18
N HIS A 151 5.73 -0.45 -4.15
CA HIS A 151 5.70 0.96 -3.76
C HIS A 151 6.26 1.87 -4.86
N ASN A 152 7.36 1.44 -5.49
CA ASN A 152 7.94 2.17 -6.62
C ASN A 152 6.94 2.25 -7.78
N ALA A 153 6.30 1.13 -8.14
CA ALA A 153 5.28 1.09 -9.19
C ALA A 153 4.07 2.00 -8.87
N ASN A 154 3.62 2.05 -7.62
CA ASN A 154 2.55 2.96 -7.20
C ASN A 154 2.96 4.44 -7.33
N ASN A 155 4.21 4.78 -7.02
CA ASN A 155 4.73 6.13 -7.20
C ASN A 155 4.81 6.51 -8.68
N GLU A 156 5.25 5.60 -9.55
CA GLU A 156 5.28 5.82 -11.00
C GLU A 156 3.87 6.01 -11.58
N GLN A 157 2.90 5.21 -11.14
CA GLN A 157 1.48 5.39 -11.53
C GLN A 157 0.92 6.73 -11.05
N ALA A 158 1.23 7.13 -9.81
CA ALA A 158 0.84 8.43 -9.28
C ALA A 158 1.41 9.58 -10.13
N TRP A 159 2.66 9.45 -10.57
CA TRP A 159 3.27 10.41 -11.48
C TRP A 159 2.60 10.45 -12.85
N GLU A 160 2.27 9.29 -13.43
CA GLU A 160 1.55 9.23 -14.70
C GLU A 160 0.19 9.93 -14.63
N GLU A 161 -0.57 9.73 -13.55
CA GLU A 161 -1.82 10.46 -13.33
C GLU A 161 -1.62 11.97 -13.20
N VAL A 162 -0.54 12.41 -12.54
CA VAL A 162 -0.16 13.84 -12.51
C VAL A 162 0.10 14.34 -13.93
N LEU A 163 0.83 13.59 -14.76
CA LEU A 163 1.09 13.96 -16.15
C LEU A 163 -0.19 14.06 -16.99
N ARG A 164 -1.21 13.24 -16.72
CA ARG A 164 -2.52 13.36 -17.39
C ARG A 164 -3.22 14.67 -17.07
N TRP A 165 -3.09 15.18 -15.84
CA TRP A 165 -3.57 16.52 -15.50
C TRP A 165 -2.71 17.62 -16.13
N GLU A 166 -1.38 17.47 -16.10
CA GLU A 166 -0.44 18.43 -16.70
C GLU A 166 -0.58 18.51 -18.23
N ALA A 167 -1.15 17.49 -18.89
CA ALA A 167 -1.47 17.53 -20.31
C ALA A 167 -2.42 18.70 -20.69
N LEU A 168 -3.28 19.15 -19.77
CA LEU A 168 -4.10 20.36 -19.94
C LEU A 168 -3.25 21.64 -20.14
N HIS A 169 -1.98 21.59 -19.73
CA HIS A 169 -1.04 22.69 -19.69
C HIS A 169 0.24 22.39 -20.47
N ALA A 170 0.23 21.42 -21.38
CA ALA A 170 1.40 21.03 -22.17
C ALA A 170 2.06 22.21 -22.93
N ARG A 171 1.28 23.24 -23.28
CA ARG A 171 1.78 24.46 -23.94
C ARG A 171 2.49 25.44 -22.99
N GLU A 172 2.23 25.37 -21.69
CA GLU A 172 2.82 26.27 -20.68
C GLU A 172 4.27 25.88 -20.37
N CYS A 173 4.61 24.60 -20.51
CA CYS A 173 5.92 24.07 -20.13
C CYS A 173 6.45 23.04 -21.14
N PRO A 174 7.11 23.49 -22.23
CA PRO A 174 7.60 22.60 -23.28
C PRO A 174 8.67 21.58 -22.81
N CYS A 175 9.43 21.89 -21.76
CA CYS A 175 10.40 20.98 -21.18
C CYS A 175 9.79 19.94 -20.22
N GLY A 176 8.48 20.03 -19.97
CA GLY A 176 7.73 19.11 -19.12
C GLY A 176 7.76 19.48 -17.62
N PRO A 177 6.75 19.03 -16.86
CA PRO A 177 6.67 19.25 -15.42
C PRO A 177 7.73 18.43 -14.66
N LYS A 178 8.21 18.95 -13.53
CA LYS A 178 9.15 18.25 -12.62
C LYS A 178 8.57 18.15 -11.22
N LEU A 179 8.86 17.08 -10.48
CA LEU A 179 8.44 16.95 -9.08
C LEU A 179 9.42 17.72 -8.20
N ALA A 180 8.93 18.76 -7.52
CA ALA A 180 9.72 19.59 -6.63
C ALA A 180 9.75 19.04 -5.20
N LYS A 181 8.58 18.70 -4.66
CA LYS A 181 8.45 18.21 -3.28
C LYS A 181 7.35 17.17 -3.21
N PHE A 182 7.46 16.24 -2.27
CA PHE A 182 6.36 15.34 -1.94
C PHE A 182 6.28 15.15 -0.44
N GLY A 183 5.06 15.10 0.09
CA GLY A 183 4.81 14.94 1.51
C GLY A 183 3.57 14.13 1.78
N GLY A 184 3.73 13.04 2.52
CA GLY A 184 2.64 12.30 3.15
C GLY A 184 1.86 13.17 4.15
N LYS A 185 0.59 12.82 4.29
CA LYS A 185 -0.42 13.47 5.15
C LYS A 185 -1.47 12.43 5.59
N ALA A 186 -1.00 11.25 6.00
CA ALA A 186 -1.84 10.08 6.26
C ALA A 186 -3.06 10.35 7.17
N LYS A 187 -2.92 11.23 8.17
CA LYS A 187 -4.00 11.57 9.13
C LYS A 187 -4.89 12.74 8.68
N GLU A 188 -4.46 13.52 7.70
CA GLU A 188 -5.24 14.67 7.22
C GLU A 188 -6.05 14.24 6.00
N PHE A 189 -7.23 13.66 6.19
CA PHE A 189 -8.05 13.26 5.04
C PHE A 189 -8.47 14.47 4.20
N SER A 190 -8.46 14.30 2.88
CA SER A 190 -8.91 15.34 1.96
C SER A 190 -10.41 15.64 2.16
N PRO A 191 -10.89 16.86 1.87
CA PRO A 191 -12.32 17.17 1.98
C PRO A 191 -13.21 16.22 1.17
N ARG A 192 -12.73 15.79 -0.01
CA ARG A 192 -13.40 14.79 -0.85
C ARG A 192 -13.46 13.43 -0.16
N ALA A 193 -12.35 12.94 0.41
CA ALA A 193 -12.31 11.67 1.13
C ALA A 193 -13.29 11.67 2.32
N ARG A 194 -13.33 12.76 3.10
CA ARG A 194 -14.29 12.92 4.21
C ARG A 194 -15.74 12.86 3.74
N MET A 195 -16.07 13.56 2.66
CA MET A 195 -17.42 13.55 2.09
C MET A 195 -17.81 12.17 1.54
N ARG A 196 -16.89 11.48 0.85
CA ARG A 196 -17.12 10.11 0.36
C ARG A 196 -17.33 9.13 1.52
N ASN A 197 -16.53 9.27 2.58
CA ASN A 197 -16.70 8.44 3.76
C ASN A 197 -18.04 8.64 4.45
N TRP A 198 -18.53 9.87 4.52
CA TRP A 198 -19.88 10.15 5.00
C TRP A 198 -20.98 9.48 4.16
N MET A 199 -20.73 9.21 2.87
CA MET A 199 -21.62 8.45 1.98
C MET A 199 -21.41 6.93 2.03
N GLY A 200 -20.60 6.41 2.97
CA GLY A 200 -20.38 4.97 3.15
C GLY A 200 -19.20 4.38 2.37
N TYR A 201 -18.38 5.20 1.70
CA TYR A 201 -17.14 4.73 1.06
C TYR A 201 -15.99 4.62 2.08
N GLU A 202 -14.99 3.80 1.77
CA GLU A 202 -13.80 3.69 2.60
C GLU A 202 -12.92 4.94 2.52
N LEU A 203 -12.22 5.24 3.62
CA LEU A 203 -11.21 6.29 3.65
C LEU A 203 -9.93 5.80 2.96
N PRO A 204 -9.14 6.69 2.34
CA PRO A 204 -7.85 6.31 1.81
C PRO A 204 -6.93 5.87 2.97
N PHE A 205 -6.19 4.79 2.75
CA PHE A 205 -5.22 4.31 3.74
C PHE A 205 -3.97 5.20 3.76
N ASP A 206 -3.70 5.94 2.68
CA ASP A 206 -2.62 6.91 2.60
C ASP A 206 -3.01 8.15 1.79
N ARG A 207 -2.45 9.28 2.15
CA ARG A 207 -2.61 10.54 1.43
C ARG A 207 -1.27 11.21 1.26
N HIS A 208 -1.01 11.70 0.05
CA HIS A 208 0.14 12.51 -0.29
C HIS A 208 -0.26 13.85 -0.92
N ASP A 209 0.49 14.89 -0.57
CA ASP A 209 0.52 16.16 -1.28
C ASP A 209 1.84 16.24 -2.06
N TRP A 210 1.77 16.35 -3.39
CA TRP A 210 2.93 16.53 -4.26
C TRP A 210 2.96 17.96 -4.78
N ILE A 211 4.14 18.58 -4.85
CA ILE A 211 4.36 19.89 -5.43
C ILE A 211 5.12 19.70 -6.73
N VAL A 212 4.45 20.02 -7.83
CA VAL A 212 4.97 19.95 -9.18
C VAL A 212 5.43 21.34 -9.60
N ASP A 213 6.67 21.44 -10.06
CA ASP A 213 7.18 22.63 -10.72
C ASP A 213 6.88 22.55 -12.22
N ARG A 214 6.01 23.46 -12.67
CA ARG A 214 5.68 23.68 -14.08
C ARG A 214 6.40 24.93 -14.53
N CYS A 215 7.67 24.79 -14.91
CA CYS A 215 8.48 25.87 -15.46
C CYS A 215 8.49 27.15 -14.58
N GLY A 216 8.66 26.99 -13.26
CA GLY A 216 8.67 28.07 -12.26
C GLY A 216 7.33 28.26 -11.52
N LYS A 217 6.25 27.62 -11.97
CA LYS A 217 4.96 27.62 -11.28
C LYS A 217 4.79 26.36 -10.43
N GLN A 218 4.72 26.54 -9.12
CA GLN A 218 4.42 25.44 -8.20
C GLN A 218 2.92 25.13 -8.17
N VAL A 219 2.56 23.90 -8.50
CA VAL A 219 1.20 23.38 -8.49
C VAL A 219 1.12 22.21 -7.52
N ARG A 220 0.20 22.27 -6.57
CA ARG A 220 0.01 21.19 -5.59
C ARG A 220 -1.01 20.17 -6.10
N TYR A 221 -0.67 18.90 -5.98
CA TYR A 221 -1.52 17.75 -6.24
C TYR A 221 -1.84 17.03 -4.94
N ILE A 222 -3.07 16.54 -4.82
CA ILE A 222 -3.53 15.66 -3.75
C ILE A 222 -3.69 14.27 -4.34
N ILE A 223 -3.11 13.28 -3.68
CA ILE A 223 -3.09 11.88 -4.09
C ILE A 223 -3.63 11.07 -2.91
N ASP A 224 -4.85 10.55 -3.06
CA ASP A 224 -5.45 9.65 -2.09
C ASP A 224 -5.30 8.20 -2.61
N TYR A 225 -4.74 7.31 -1.80
CA TYR A 225 -4.58 5.88 -2.10
C TYR A 225 -5.65 5.08 -1.37
N TYR A 226 -6.46 4.34 -2.13
CA TYR A 226 -7.52 3.47 -1.60
C TYR A 226 -7.18 2.01 -1.88
N ASP A 227 -7.67 1.12 -1.03
CA ASP A 227 -7.57 -0.31 -1.24
C ASP A 227 -8.44 -0.71 -2.45
N GLY A 228 -7.82 -1.38 -3.42
CA GLY A 228 -8.47 -1.86 -4.63
C GLY A 228 -9.09 -3.25 -4.50
N GLY A 229 -8.93 -3.90 -3.34
CA GLY A 229 -9.39 -5.27 -3.08
C GLY A 229 -8.39 -6.32 -3.59
N SER A 230 -8.91 -7.41 -4.19
CA SER A 230 -8.08 -8.53 -4.63
C SER A 230 -7.05 -8.14 -5.70
N VAL A 231 -5.83 -8.66 -5.55
CA VAL A 231 -4.68 -8.39 -6.40
C VAL A 231 -4.99 -8.76 -7.86
N LYS A 232 -4.87 -7.79 -8.76
CA LYS A 232 -4.86 -8.06 -10.21
C LYS A 232 -3.46 -8.53 -10.64
N GLU A 233 -3.38 -9.36 -11.69
CA GLU A 233 -2.12 -9.95 -12.21
C GLU A 233 -1.00 -8.92 -12.52
N ASN A 234 -1.36 -7.64 -12.67
CA ASN A 234 -0.45 -6.53 -12.92
C ASN A 234 0.05 -5.81 -11.65
N PHE A 235 -0.09 -6.42 -10.46
CA PHE A 235 0.29 -5.83 -9.17
C PHE A 235 -0.44 -4.51 -8.82
N GLN A 236 -1.59 -4.22 -9.44
CA GLN A 236 -2.43 -3.08 -9.08
C GLN A 236 -3.43 -3.47 -7.98
N PHE A 237 -3.04 -3.23 -6.74
CA PHE A 237 -3.91 -3.37 -5.55
C PHE A 237 -4.37 -2.01 -5.01
N THR A 238 -3.93 -0.89 -5.61
CA THR A 238 -4.31 0.46 -5.16
C THR A 238 -5.16 1.18 -6.19
N ILE A 239 -6.24 1.81 -5.74
CA ILE A 239 -7.00 2.77 -6.53
C ILE A 239 -6.45 4.15 -6.19
N LEU A 240 -5.92 4.85 -7.19
CA LEU A 240 -5.38 6.19 -7.03
C LEU A 240 -6.41 7.26 -7.40
N ASP A 241 -6.64 8.23 -6.49
CA ASP A 241 -7.38 9.45 -6.79
C ASP A 241 -6.43 10.65 -6.74
N VAL A 242 -5.85 10.95 -7.92
CA VAL A 242 -4.92 12.07 -8.14
C VAL A 242 -5.66 13.27 -8.71
N ARG A 243 -5.41 14.45 -8.14
CA ARG A 243 -6.08 15.70 -8.57
C ARG A 243 -5.34 16.97 -8.12
N PRO A 244 -5.38 18.07 -8.90
CA PRO A 244 -4.85 19.37 -8.48
C PRO A 244 -5.53 19.86 -7.20
N ALA A 245 -4.83 20.38 -6.21
CA ALA A 245 -5.40 20.92 -4.98
C ALA A 245 -6.27 22.15 -5.27
N LEU A 246 -7.36 22.36 -4.51
CA LEU A 246 -8.27 23.51 -4.70
C LEU A 246 -7.73 24.79 -4.03
N ASP A 247 -6.45 25.10 -4.23
CA ASP A 247 -5.79 26.29 -3.68
C ASP A 247 -5.55 27.39 -4.73
N SER A 248 -5.92 27.15 -6.00
CA SER A 248 -5.83 28.15 -7.06
C SER A 248 -7.03 28.09 -8.02
N PHE A 249 -7.35 29.23 -8.65
CA PHE A 249 -8.40 29.31 -9.67
C PHE A 249 -8.12 28.38 -10.87
N GLY A 250 -6.85 28.24 -11.25
CA GLY A 250 -6.44 27.30 -12.29
C GLY A 250 -6.84 25.88 -11.95
N ALA A 251 -6.49 25.41 -10.76
CA ALA A 251 -6.84 24.06 -10.31
C ALA A 251 -8.35 23.81 -10.21
N VAL A 252 -9.13 24.81 -9.79
CA VAL A 252 -10.61 24.75 -9.82
C VAL A 252 -11.09 24.55 -11.25
N TRP A 253 -10.60 25.36 -12.19
CA TRP A 253 -10.95 25.29 -13.60
C TRP A 253 -10.55 23.96 -14.25
N ASP A 254 -9.36 23.44 -13.93
CA ASP A 254 -8.89 22.16 -14.43
C ASP A 254 -9.80 21.03 -13.99
N ARG A 255 -10.16 21.00 -12.69
CA ARG A 255 -11.12 20.02 -12.19
C ARG A 255 -12.49 20.14 -12.85
N MET A 256 -12.99 21.35 -13.09
CA MET A 256 -14.26 21.57 -13.80
C MET A 256 -14.21 21.03 -15.23
N LYS A 257 -13.13 21.34 -15.99
CA LYS A 257 -12.94 20.83 -17.35
C LYS A 257 -12.94 19.30 -17.40
N VAL A 258 -12.14 18.67 -16.54
CA VAL A 258 -12.05 17.20 -16.51
C VAL A 258 -13.35 16.56 -16.04
N ALA A 259 -14.06 17.17 -15.07
CA ALA A 259 -15.38 16.70 -14.65
C ALA A 259 -16.40 16.79 -15.79
N TYR A 260 -16.42 17.90 -16.53
CA TYR A 260 -17.27 18.06 -17.70
C TYR A 260 -16.94 17.03 -18.79
N TRP A 261 -15.65 16.84 -19.11
CA TRP A 261 -15.24 15.81 -20.07
C TRP A 261 -15.70 14.43 -19.66
N ARG A 262 -15.44 14.01 -18.41
CA ARG A 262 -15.89 12.71 -17.88
C ARG A 262 -17.42 12.52 -17.95
N TRP A 263 -18.19 13.60 -17.81
CA TRP A 263 -19.63 13.56 -17.96
C TRP A 263 -20.07 13.45 -19.43
N THR A 264 -19.41 14.16 -20.33
CA THR A 264 -19.81 14.23 -21.75
C THR A 264 -19.21 13.13 -22.64
N THR A 265 -18.07 12.56 -22.27
CA THR A 265 -17.45 11.47 -23.03
C THR A 265 -18.01 10.15 -22.55
N SER A 266 -18.83 9.49 -23.37
CA SER A 266 -19.18 8.08 -23.16
C SER A 266 -17.91 7.22 -23.15
N PRO A 267 -17.85 6.13 -22.37
CA PRO A 267 -16.79 5.14 -22.55
C PRO A 267 -16.82 4.65 -24.00
N PRO A 268 -15.66 4.38 -24.63
CA PRO A 268 -15.64 3.87 -25.99
C PRO A 268 -16.47 2.58 -26.03
N THR A 269 -17.60 2.63 -26.74
CA THR A 269 -18.34 1.43 -27.11
C THR A 269 -17.45 0.65 -28.06
N HIS A 270 -16.84 -0.44 -27.59
CA HIS A 270 -16.24 -1.44 -28.47
C HIS A 270 -17.37 -2.10 -29.27
N THR A 271 -17.79 -1.46 -30.35
CA THR A 271 -18.56 -2.10 -31.41
C THR A 271 -18.24 -1.39 -32.71
N ASN A 272 -17.27 -1.91 -33.47
CA ASN A 272 -17.33 -1.72 -34.92
C ASN A 272 -18.27 -2.80 -35.48
N LYS A 273 -19.49 -2.37 -35.82
CA LYS A 273 -20.49 -3.17 -36.54
C LYS A 273 -20.00 -3.66 -37.91
N GLU A 274 -18.88 -3.13 -38.41
CA GLU A 274 -18.18 -3.59 -39.62
C GLU A 274 -17.54 -4.97 -39.43
N GLU A 275 -16.92 -5.26 -38.28
CA GLU A 275 -16.35 -6.59 -37.99
C GLU A 275 -17.44 -7.65 -37.78
N LEU A 276 -18.60 -7.25 -37.24
CA LEU A 276 -19.76 -8.11 -37.05
C LEU A 276 -20.54 -8.39 -38.35
N LYS A 277 -20.31 -7.60 -39.41
CA LYS A 277 -20.77 -7.91 -40.77
C LYS A 277 -19.78 -8.82 -41.48
N LEU A 278 -18.47 -8.58 -41.34
CA LEU A 278 -17.44 -9.40 -41.98
C LEU A 278 -17.43 -10.85 -41.45
N ALA A 279 -17.80 -11.06 -40.18
CA ALA A 279 -17.95 -12.40 -39.60
C ALA A 279 -19.23 -13.14 -40.02
N LYS A 280 -20.21 -12.47 -40.64
CA LYS A 280 -21.46 -13.09 -41.14
C LYS A 280 -21.37 -13.60 -42.57
N ASP A 281 -20.34 -13.21 -43.31
CA ASP A 281 -20.18 -13.52 -44.73
C ASP A 281 -19.19 -14.68 -45.00
N PHE A 282 -18.77 -15.43 -43.98
CA PHE A 282 -18.02 -16.69 -44.16
C PHE A 282 -18.98 -17.90 -44.23
N PRO A 283 -19.04 -18.62 -45.37
CA PRO A 283 -19.99 -19.72 -45.56
C PRO A 283 -19.56 -20.99 -44.80
N GLU A 284 -20.49 -21.52 -44.01
CA GLU A 284 -20.42 -22.85 -43.39
C GLU A 284 -20.42 -23.95 -44.46
N GLU A 285 -19.30 -24.62 -44.69
CA GLU A 285 -19.32 -25.95 -45.29
C GLU A 285 -18.36 -26.89 -44.54
N ARG A 286 -18.83 -27.35 -43.38
CA ARG A 286 -18.74 -28.76 -42.97
C ARG A 286 -19.76 -29.08 -41.88
N GLN A 287 -21.02 -29.18 -42.28
CA GLN A 287 -21.69 -30.47 -42.15
C GLN A 287 -21.62 -31.16 -43.53
N LYS A 288 -20.82 -32.23 -43.59
CA LYS A 288 -20.61 -33.19 -44.71
C LYS A 288 -19.48 -32.88 -45.71
N VAL A 289 -18.66 -33.93 -45.84
CA VAL A 289 -17.45 -34.21 -46.64
C VAL A 289 -16.19 -33.47 -46.21
#